data_AF-A0A0C3F9F2-F1
#
_entry.id   AF-A0A0C3F9F2-F1
#
_cell.length_a   1.000
_cell.length_b   1.000
_cell.length_c   1.000
_cell.angle_alpha   90.00
_cell.angle_beta   90.00
_cell.angle_gamma   90.00
#
_symmetry.space_group_name_H-M   'P 1'
#
loop_
_entity.id
_entity.type
_entity.pdbx_description
1 polymer ?
#
loop_
_entity_poly.entity_id
_entity_poly.type
_entity_poly.pdbx_seq_one_letter_code
_entity_poly.pdbx_strand_id
1 'polypeptide(L)'
;MNSVIDLYKDILRAVEDLSTCPYTSEVFSELLAKIQAAIDRLNLEGYANLEHWVAELDKRIGGILLQHLVHIIKVWCAEFDRTDDGDMRRDAPIRETFSKRRGDKRLKEEKVRFDS
;
A
#
# COMPACT_ATOMS: atom_id res chain seq x y z
N MET A 1 39.76 -17.67 -6.32
CA MET A 1 39.55 -16.21 -6.36
C MET A 1 38.14 -15.77 -6.78
N ASN A 2 37.33 -16.57 -7.51
CA ASN A 2 35.96 -16.17 -7.88
C ASN A 2 34.88 -16.37 -6.80
N SER A 3 35.11 -17.25 -5.82
CA SER A 3 34.09 -17.64 -4.81
C SER A 3 33.54 -16.49 -3.97
N VAL A 4 34.34 -15.46 -3.70
CA VAL A 4 33.96 -14.33 -2.83
C VAL A 4 33.02 -13.37 -3.53
N ILE A 5 33.32 -13.11 -4.81
CA ILE A 5 32.51 -12.25 -5.67
C ILE A 5 31.13 -12.89 -5.87
N ASP A 6 31.11 -14.21 -6.05
CA ASP A 6 29.86 -14.96 -6.20
C ASP A 6 29.05 -14.96 -4.89
N LEU A 7 29.70 -15.15 -3.74
CA LEU A 7 29.04 -15.08 -2.43
C LEU A 7 28.49 -13.68 -2.13
N TYR A 8 29.24 -12.63 -2.48
CA TYR A 8 28.78 -11.25 -2.32
C TYR A 8 27.57 -10.95 -3.22
N LYS A 9 27.57 -11.44 -4.47
CA LYS A 9 26.43 -11.34 -5.37
C LYS A 9 25.21 -12.10 -4.83
N ASP A 10 25.40 -13.27 -4.25
CA ASP A 10 24.31 -14.05 -3.65
C ASP A 10 23.69 -13.31 -2.45
N ILE A 11 24.51 -12.66 -1.62
CA ILE A 11 24.01 -11.82 -0.51
C ILE A 11 23.24 -10.61 -1.06
N LEU A 12 23.77 -9.92 -2.06
CA LEU A 12 23.07 -8.78 -2.67
C LEU A 12 21.73 -9.19 -3.28
N ARG A 13 21.68 -10.34 -3.97
CA ARG A 13 20.42 -10.87 -4.51
C ARG A 13 19.44 -11.23 -3.39
N ALA A 14 19.90 -11.85 -2.30
CA ALA A 14 19.03 -12.12 -1.15
C ALA A 14 18.45 -10.85 -0.51
N VAL A 15 19.21 -9.75 -0.48
CA VAL A 15 18.73 -8.43 -0.01
C VAL A 15 17.74 -7.79 -0.99
N GLU A 16 17.94 -7.98 -2.29
CA GLU A 16 16.98 -7.53 -3.31
C GLU A 16 15.69 -8.35 -3.27
N ASP A 17 15.79 -9.67 -3.12
CA ASP A 17 14.67 -10.58 -2.92
C ASP A 17 13.88 -10.21 -1.66
N LEU A 18 14.56 -9.83 -0.56
CA LEU A 18 13.93 -9.31 0.66
C LEU A 18 13.04 -8.09 0.41
N SER A 19 13.31 -7.28 -0.61
CA SER A 19 12.51 -6.11 -0.96
C SER A 19 11.31 -6.40 -1.86
N THR A 20 11.29 -7.58 -2.51
CA THR A 20 10.28 -7.95 -3.52
C THR A 20 9.44 -9.16 -3.12
N CYS A 21 9.84 -9.89 -2.08
CA CYS A 21 9.20 -11.12 -1.67
C CYS A 21 7.80 -10.89 -1.05
N PRO A 22 6.95 -11.93 -1.00
CA PRO A 22 5.69 -11.88 -0.27
C PRO A 22 5.92 -11.44 1.18
N TYR A 23 5.01 -10.62 1.71
CA TYR A 23 5.08 -10.05 3.06
C TYR A 23 4.81 -11.11 4.16
N THR A 24 5.55 -12.22 4.18
CA THR A 24 5.36 -13.33 5.11
C THR A 24 6.62 -13.60 5.94
N SER A 25 6.43 -13.86 7.23
CA SER A 25 7.53 -14.06 8.19
C SER A 25 8.43 -15.24 7.85
N GLU A 26 7.88 -16.28 7.19
CA GLU A 26 8.63 -17.47 6.80
C GLU A 26 9.70 -17.14 5.75
N VAL A 27 9.31 -16.39 4.71
CA VAL A 27 10.23 -16.02 3.60
C VAL A 27 11.34 -15.09 4.11
N PHE A 28 11.01 -14.16 5.01
CA PHE A 28 12.01 -13.32 5.68
C PHE A 28 13.04 -14.15 6.45
N SER A 29 12.57 -15.11 7.24
CA SER A 29 13.44 -15.95 8.06
C SER A 29 14.38 -16.79 7.20
N GLU A 30 13.89 -17.33 6.08
CA GLU A 30 14.71 -18.09 5.13
C GLU A 30 15.77 -17.22 4.43
N LEU A 31 15.42 -16.00 4.02
CA LEU A 31 16.36 -15.08 3.36
C LEU A 31 17.43 -14.57 4.34
N LEU A 32 17.05 -14.22 5.56
CA LEU A 32 18.00 -13.83 6.61
C LEU A 32 18.93 -14.98 7.00
N ALA A 33 18.43 -16.21 7.06
CA ALA A 33 19.27 -17.38 7.32
C ALA A 33 20.31 -17.61 6.21
N LYS A 34 19.95 -17.39 4.94
CA LYS A 34 20.91 -17.45 3.82
C LYS A 34 21.99 -16.38 3.92
N ILE A 35 21.59 -15.16 4.27
CA ILE A 35 22.51 -14.04 4.48
C ILE A 35 23.49 -14.35 5.62
N GLN A 36 22.99 -14.85 6.76
CA GLN A 36 23.82 -15.21 7.90
C GLN A 36 24.82 -16.33 7.56
N ALA A 37 24.37 -17.38 6.85
CA ALA A 37 25.26 -18.45 6.42
C ALA A 37 26.41 -17.96 5.50
N ALA A 38 26.14 -16.95 4.67
CA ALA A 38 27.16 -16.32 3.85
C ALA A 38 28.12 -15.45 4.68
N ILE A 39 27.61 -14.70 5.67
CA ILE A 39 28.43 -13.95 6.64
C ILE A 39 29.36 -14.89 7.41
N ASP A 40 28.83 -16.00 7.93
CA ASP A 40 29.60 -16.98 8.71
C ASP A 40 30.72 -17.58 7.87
N ARG A 41 30.45 -17.86 6.59
CA ARG A 41 31.46 -18.34 5.65
C ARG A 41 32.56 -17.31 5.40
N LEU A 42 32.21 -16.02 5.23
CA LEU A 42 33.20 -14.95 5.10
C LEU A 42 34.03 -14.79 6.39
N ASN A 43 33.40 -14.96 7.55
CA ASN A 43 34.08 -14.88 8.84
C ASN A 43 35.11 -16.01 9.00
N LEU A 44 34.75 -17.23 8.59
CA LEU A 44 35.66 -18.39 8.58
C LEU A 44 36.81 -18.25 7.58
N GLU A 45 36.57 -17.58 6.44
CA GLU A 45 37.61 -17.26 5.45
C GLU A 45 38.55 -16.11 5.91
N GLY A 46 38.27 -15.47 7.04
CA GLY A 46 39.16 -14.50 7.68
C GLY A 46 39.16 -13.12 7.03
N TYR A 47 38.07 -12.71 6.36
CA TYR A 47 37.98 -11.36 5.79
C TYR A 47 37.95 -10.31 6.90
N ALA A 48 38.88 -9.35 6.83
CA ALA A 48 38.86 -8.18 7.68
C ALA A 48 37.69 -7.24 7.32
N ASN A 49 37.24 -6.42 8.28
CA ASN A 49 36.17 -5.42 8.12
C ASN A 49 34.76 -5.97 7.89
N LEU A 50 34.49 -7.23 8.24
CA LEU A 50 33.14 -7.80 8.18
C LEU A 50 32.15 -7.07 9.08
N GLU A 51 32.54 -6.65 10.29
CA GLU A 51 31.64 -5.95 11.22
C GLU A 51 31.02 -4.69 10.61
N HIS A 52 31.82 -3.87 9.92
CA HIS A 52 31.31 -2.66 9.28
C HIS A 52 30.36 -2.98 8.12
N TRP A 53 30.68 -4.02 7.35
CA TRP A 53 29.83 -4.43 6.23
C TRP A 53 28.52 -5.09 6.70
N VAL A 54 28.57 -5.93 7.74
CA VAL A 54 27.40 -6.52 8.39
C VAL A 54 26.52 -5.43 8.98
N ALA A 55 27.09 -4.42 9.64
CA ALA A 55 26.32 -3.30 10.17
C ALA A 55 25.57 -2.51 9.06
N GLU A 56 26.19 -2.29 7.91
CA GLU A 56 25.52 -1.65 6.76
C GLU A 56 24.43 -2.55 6.16
N LEU A 57 24.67 -3.87 6.12
CA LEU A 57 23.70 -4.86 5.67
C LEU A 57 22.46 -4.87 6.59
N ASP A 58 22.67 -4.90 7.90
CA ASP A 58 21.62 -4.83 8.92
C ASP A 58 20.80 -3.54 8.80
N LYS A 59 21.46 -2.41 8.58
CA LYS A 59 20.78 -1.13 8.37
C LYS A 59 19.89 -1.15 7.13
N ARG A 60 20.36 -1.74 6.03
CA ARG A 60 19.56 -1.92 4.80
C ARG A 60 18.35 -2.81 5.06
N ILE A 61 18.55 -3.96 5.71
CA ILE A 61 17.48 -4.90 6.08
C ILE A 61 16.43 -4.19 6.96
N GLY A 62 16.87 -3.47 7.99
CA GLY A 62 15.98 -2.70 8.86
C GLY A 62 15.17 -1.64 8.11
N GLY A 63 15.77 -0.98 7.10
CA GLY A 63 15.07 -0.04 6.23
C GLY A 63 13.96 -0.70 5.39
N ILE A 64 14.23 -1.89 4.84
CA ILE A 64 13.24 -2.67 4.09
C ILE A 64 12.08 -3.09 4.99
N LEU A 65 12.39 -3.61 6.19
CA LEU A 65 11.36 -4.00 7.17
C LEU A 65 10.49 -2.82 7.60
N LEU A 66 11.08 -1.63 7.79
CA LEU A 66 10.32 -0.43 8.11
C LEU A 66 9.37 -0.03 6.98
N GLN A 67 9.86 -0.04 5.73
CA GLN A 67 9.02 0.22 4.55
C GLN A 67 7.85 -0.76 4.46
N HIS A 68 8.09 -2.03 4.76
CA HIS A 68 7.06 -3.07 4.78
C HIS A 68 6.00 -2.80 5.84
N LEU A 69 6.41 -2.49 7.07
CA LEU A 69 5.48 -2.17 8.14
C LEU A 69 4.60 -0.96 7.78
N VAL A 70 5.20 0.09 7.22
CA VAL A 70 4.47 1.28 6.76
C VAL A 70 3.50 0.95 5.64
N HIS A 71 3.88 0.08 4.69
CA HIS A 71 3.02 -0.35 3.60
C HIS A 71 1.80 -1.12 4.11
N ILE A 72 2.01 -2.11 4.99
CA ILE A 72 0.93 -2.88 5.60
C ILE A 72 -0.02 -1.95 6.35
N ILE A 73 0.49 -1.05 7.20
CA ILE A 73 -0.35 -0.08 7.92
C ILE A 73 -1.18 0.75 6.94
N LYS A 74 -0.60 1.24 5.84
CA LYS A 74 -1.33 2.01 4.82
C LYS A 74 -2.43 1.21 4.14
N VAL A 75 -2.15 -0.05 3.78
CA VAL A 75 -3.13 -0.95 3.16
C VAL A 75 -4.28 -1.21 4.13
N TRP A 76 -3.97 -1.48 5.41
CA TRP A 76 -4.97 -1.64 6.45
C TRP A 76 -5.78 -0.34 6.62
N CYS A 77 -5.15 0.82 6.78
CA CYS A 77 -5.87 2.09 6.87
C CYS A 77 -6.81 2.30 5.66
N ALA A 78 -6.35 2.06 4.44
CA ALA A 78 -7.16 2.22 3.23
C ALA A 78 -8.34 1.23 3.16
N GLU A 79 -8.16 0.00 3.63
CA GLU A 79 -9.23 -1.00 3.66
C GLU A 79 -10.29 -0.64 4.70
N PHE A 80 -9.87 -0.19 5.89
CA PHE A 80 -10.79 0.24 6.94
C PHE A 80 -11.54 1.55 6.59
N ASP A 81 -10.89 2.49 5.91
CA ASP A 81 -11.51 3.72 5.40
C ASP A 81 -12.57 3.41 4.33
N ARG A 82 -12.28 2.46 3.43
CA ARG A 82 -13.26 1.97 2.43
C ARG A 82 -14.49 1.29 3.05
N THR A 83 -14.32 0.58 4.16
CA THR A 83 -15.46 -0.06 4.84
C THR A 83 -16.40 0.95 5.51
N ASP A 84 -15.90 2.14 5.90
CA ASP A 84 -16.73 3.21 6.47
C ASP A 84 -17.53 3.95 5.37
N ASP A 85 -16.91 4.23 4.23
CA ASP A 85 -17.56 4.88 3.08
C ASP A 85 -18.61 3.99 2.37
N GLY A 86 -18.47 2.67 2.46
CA GLY A 86 -19.35 1.68 1.84
C GLY A 86 -20.72 1.53 2.51
N ASP A 87 -20.84 1.88 3.80
CA ASP A 87 -22.10 1.76 4.55
C ASP A 87 -22.94 3.06 4.53
N MET A 88 -22.32 4.22 4.24
CA MET A 88 -23.05 5.50 4.16
C MET A 88 -23.77 5.76 2.83
N ARG A 89 -23.66 4.89 1.80
CA ARG A 89 -24.28 5.10 0.49
C ARG A 89 -25.49 4.21 0.18
N ARG A 90 -26.28 3.82 1.19
CA ARG A 90 -27.59 3.17 0.97
C ARG A 90 -28.83 3.95 1.38
N ASP A 91 -28.70 5.20 1.79
CA ASP A 91 -29.86 6.07 1.98
C ASP A 91 -29.64 7.45 1.35
N ALA A 92 -29.91 7.55 0.05
CA ALA A 92 -30.33 8.82 -0.54
C ALA A 92 -31.48 8.53 -1.53
N PRO A 93 -32.67 9.13 -1.31
CA PRO A 93 -33.90 8.75 -1.98
C PRO A 93 -33.86 9.14 -3.46
N ILE A 94 -34.36 8.23 -4.30
CA ILE A 94 -34.67 8.46 -5.72
C ILE A 94 -35.52 9.73 -5.84
N ARG A 95 -34.88 10.85 -6.18
CA ARG A 95 -35.56 12.10 -6.56
C ARG A 95 -35.80 12.08 -8.07
N GLU A 96 -36.57 11.11 -8.54
CA GLU A 96 -37.06 11.09 -9.92
C GLU A 96 -38.41 11.83 -10.00
N THR A 97 -38.31 13.09 -10.37
CA THR A 97 -39.04 13.67 -11.51
C THR A 97 -40.39 13.02 -11.89
N PHE A 98 -41.43 13.16 -11.05
CA PHE A 98 -42.80 13.17 -11.55
C PHE A 98 -43.16 14.57 -12.06
N SER A 99 -42.80 14.83 -13.33
CA SER A 99 -43.73 15.33 -14.34
C SER A 99 -44.79 16.34 -13.87
N LYS A 100 -44.44 17.63 -13.82
CA LYS A 100 -45.00 18.65 -14.72
C LYS A 100 -46.41 18.35 -15.27
N ARG A 101 -47.48 18.35 -14.44
CA ARG A 101 -48.87 18.25 -14.92
C ARG A 101 -49.94 18.64 -13.87
N ARG A 102 -49.89 19.85 -13.29
CA ARG A 102 -51.10 20.52 -12.78
C ARG A 102 -50.79 21.96 -12.36
N GLY A 103 -51.14 22.92 -13.21
CA GLY A 103 -50.96 24.33 -12.85
C GLY A 103 -51.01 25.25 -14.04
N ASP A 104 -52.00 25.10 -14.92
CA ASP A 104 -52.31 26.15 -15.88
C ASP A 104 -53.80 26.19 -16.20
N LYS A 105 -54.32 27.42 -16.36
CA LYS A 105 -55.70 27.86 -16.62
C LYS A 105 -56.69 27.92 -15.44
N ARG A 106 -56.63 29.03 -14.67
CA ARG A 106 -57.85 29.77 -14.28
C ARG A 106 -57.69 31.19 -13.73
N LEU A 107 -56.66 31.94 -14.12
CA LEU A 107 -56.55 33.36 -13.78
C LEU A 107 -56.05 34.18 -14.97
N LYS A 108 -56.95 34.39 -15.95
CA LYS A 108 -56.86 35.51 -16.90
C LYS A 108 -58.25 35.74 -17.50
N GLU A 109 -59.06 36.53 -16.80
CA GLU A 109 -60.10 37.38 -17.40
C GLU A 109 -60.58 38.44 -16.38
N GLU A 110 -59.65 38.98 -15.59
CA GLU A 110 -59.78 40.34 -15.05
C GLU A 110 -59.36 41.32 -16.15
N LYS A 111 -60.13 41.36 -17.24
CA LYS A 111 -60.02 42.38 -18.30
C LYS A 111 -61.36 42.65 -19.01
N VAL A 112 -62.47 42.52 -18.28
CA VAL A 112 -63.80 42.98 -18.72
C VAL A 112 -64.43 43.80 -17.59
N ARG A 113 -63.77 44.89 -17.19
CA ARG A 113 -64.37 45.91 -16.30
C ARG A 113 -63.84 47.31 -16.56
N PHE A 114 -63.44 47.62 -17.79
CA PHE A 114 -63.11 48.99 -18.17
C PHE A 114 -63.31 49.25 -19.67
N ASP A 115 -64.58 49.40 -20.04
CA ASP A 115 -65.12 50.31 -21.06
C ASP A 115 -66.61 50.48 -20.63
N SER A 116 -66.99 51.61 -20.00
CA SER A 116 -67.57 52.81 -20.64
C SER A 116 -68.73 52.52 -21.58
#